data_AF-A0A7W4E5S3-F1
#
_entry.id   AF-A0A7W4E5S3-F1
#
_cell.length_a   1.000
_cell.length_b   1.000
_cell.length_c   1.000
_cell.angle_alpha   90.00
_cell.angle_beta   90.00
_cell.angle_gamma   90.00
#
_symmetry.space_group_name_H-M   'P 1'
#
loop_
_entity.id
_entity.type
_entity.pdbx_description
1 polymer ?
#
loop_
_entity_poly.entity_id
_entity_poly.type
_entity_poly.pdbx_seq_one_letter_code
_entity_poly.pdbx_strand_id
1 'polypeptide(L)'
;MIEGTANLNNFVYNWNCRHNELKFDLRDNAMIGRPVQIDVRFTPSKFMELCDAVNFERFREYIEIHSHRTLFVTDDERLFENGIIEIKVATLASNYRNDMVYGILDWISSKFFTIEHEETKEE
;
A
#
# COMPACT_ATOMS: atom_id res chain seq x y z
N MET A 1 -10.04 -9.57 -20.44
CA MET A 1 -9.45 -8.85 -19.30
C MET A 1 -10.55 -8.63 -18.29
N ILE A 2 -10.34 -9.00 -17.03
CA ILE A 2 -11.32 -8.79 -15.95
C ILE A 2 -11.29 -7.28 -15.65
N GLU A 3 -12.40 -6.56 -15.81
CA GLU A 3 -12.47 -5.09 -15.67
C GLU A 3 -11.82 -4.54 -14.38
N GLY A 4 -11.82 -5.33 -13.30
CA GLY A 4 -11.21 -4.94 -12.03
C GLY A 4 -9.67 -4.81 -12.03
N THR A 5 -8.92 -5.61 -12.82
CA THR A 5 -7.45 -5.49 -12.86
C THR A 5 -6.99 -4.32 -13.73
N ALA A 6 -7.76 -3.96 -14.75
CA ALA A 6 -7.50 -2.76 -15.54
C ALA A 6 -7.62 -1.49 -14.69
N ASN A 7 -8.58 -1.43 -13.76
CA ASN A 7 -8.75 -0.29 -12.86
C ASN A 7 -7.58 -0.14 -11.88
N LEU A 8 -7.14 -1.25 -11.26
CA LEU A 8 -6.02 -1.22 -10.30
C LEU A 8 -4.69 -0.82 -10.96
N ASN A 9 -4.36 -1.39 -12.13
CA ASN A 9 -3.16 -1.02 -12.87
C ASN A 9 -3.19 0.45 -13.33
N ASN A 10 -4.36 0.93 -13.79
CA ASN A 10 -4.53 2.33 -14.17
C ASN A 10 -4.38 3.27 -12.97
N PHE A 11 -4.90 2.90 -11.80
CA PHE A 11 -4.71 3.65 -10.57
C PHE A 11 -3.22 3.78 -10.22
N VAL A 12 -2.50 2.67 -10.15
CA VAL A 12 -1.07 2.66 -9.82
C VAL A 12 -0.26 3.45 -10.84
N TYR A 13 -0.55 3.30 -12.13
CA TYR A 13 0.09 4.08 -13.18
C TYR A 13 -0.13 5.59 -13.00
N ASN A 14 -1.38 6.01 -12.83
CA ASN A 14 -1.73 7.43 -12.67
C ASN A 14 -1.14 8.03 -11.40
N TRP A 15 -1.17 7.28 -10.29
CA TRP A 15 -0.53 7.68 -9.03
C TRP A 15 0.98 7.87 -9.23
N ASN A 16 1.65 6.85 -9.76
CA ASN A 16 3.09 6.89 -9.97
C ASN A 16 3.52 7.98 -10.96
N CYS A 17 2.69 8.41 -11.90
CA CYS A 17 3.01 9.55 -12.77
C CYS A 17 2.94 10.90 -12.03
N ARG A 18 2.13 11.02 -10.98
CA ARG A 18 1.86 12.29 -10.27
C ARG A 18 2.67 12.48 -9.00
N HIS A 19 3.11 11.39 -8.36
CA HIS A 19 3.74 11.43 -7.04
C HIS A 19 5.16 10.87 -7.13
N ASN A 20 6.18 11.64 -6.76
CA ASN A 20 7.58 11.19 -6.82
C ASN A 20 8.08 10.54 -5.53
N GLU A 21 7.43 10.82 -4.42
CA GLU A 21 7.91 10.46 -3.09
C GLU A 21 7.33 9.15 -2.54
N LEU A 22 6.16 8.75 -3.05
CA LEU A 22 5.43 7.54 -2.70
C LEU A 22 4.99 6.85 -4.00
N LYS A 23 5.43 5.62 -4.21
CA LYS A 23 5.10 4.81 -5.40
C LYS A 23 4.53 3.46 -4.98
N PHE A 24 3.70 2.89 -5.84
CA PHE A 24 3.24 1.51 -5.72
C PHE A 24 3.86 0.65 -6.83
N ASP A 25 4.27 -0.57 -6.48
CA ASP A 25 4.67 -1.59 -7.45
C ASP A 25 3.77 -2.82 -7.28
N LEU A 26 3.15 -3.29 -8.36
CA LEU A 26 2.27 -4.45 -8.35
C LEU A 26 2.99 -5.62 -9.00
N ARG A 27 3.11 -6.72 -8.26
CA ARG A 27 3.67 -7.97 -8.79
C ARG A 27 2.54 -8.96 -9.02
N ASP A 28 2.22 -9.14 -10.30
CA ASP A 28 1.23 -10.11 -10.75
C ASP A 28 1.83 -11.52 -10.85
N ASN A 29 1.00 -12.52 -10.55
CA ASN A 29 1.30 -13.90 -10.94
C ASN A 29 0.56 -14.22 -12.24
N ALA A 30 1.30 -14.53 -13.30
CA ALA A 30 0.76 -14.81 -14.63
C ALA A 30 -0.27 -15.95 -14.66
N MET A 31 -0.19 -16.93 -13.75
CA MET A 31 -1.18 -18.01 -13.67
C MET A 31 -2.47 -17.60 -12.95
N ILE A 32 -2.40 -16.60 -12.07
CA ILE A 32 -3.53 -16.15 -11.24
C ILE A 32 -4.24 -14.94 -11.90
N GLY A 33 -3.52 -14.18 -12.71
CA GLY A 33 -4.03 -12.99 -13.42
C GLY A 33 -4.41 -11.84 -12.49
N ARG A 34 -3.79 -11.80 -11.30
CA ARG A 34 -4.05 -10.84 -10.21
C ARG A 34 -2.73 -10.54 -9.46
N PRO A 35 -2.63 -9.38 -8.77
CA PRO A 35 -1.46 -9.04 -7.97
C PRO A 35 -1.36 -9.98 -6.78
N VAL A 36 -0.21 -10.63 -6.63
CA VAL A 36 0.13 -11.46 -5.45
C VAL A 36 0.91 -10.68 -4.41
N GLN A 37 1.48 -9.54 -4.80
CA GLN A 37 2.26 -8.67 -3.94
C GLN A 37 2.13 -7.22 -4.40
N ILE A 38 2.21 -6.32 -3.42
CA ILE A 38 2.25 -4.89 -3.60
C ILE A 38 3.44 -4.37 -2.80
N ASP A 39 4.32 -3.60 -3.42
CA ASP A 39 5.34 -2.84 -2.69
C ASP A 39 4.88 -1.39 -2.58
N VAL A 40 4.89 -0.86 -1.36
CA VAL A 40 4.77 0.57 -1.09
C VAL A 40 6.19 1.12 -0.92
N ARG A 41 6.59 2.02 -1.82
CA ARG A 41 7.97 2.49 -1.94
C ARG A 41 8.07 3.98 -1.66
N PHE A 42 8.98 4.33 -0.77
CA PHE A 42 9.24 5.70 -0.37
C PHE A 42 10.56 6.19 -0.96
N THR A 43 10.63 7.49 -1.24
CA THR A 43 11.93 8.16 -1.35
C THR A 43 12.62 8.20 0.02
N PRO A 44 13.97 8.30 0.07
CA PRO A 44 14.69 8.35 1.34
C PRO A 44 14.23 9.48 2.27
N SER A 45 13.92 10.65 1.72
CA SER A 45 13.40 11.79 2.49
C SER A 45 12.05 11.48 3.12
N LYS A 46 11.12 10.94 2.34
CA LYS A 46 9.76 10.65 2.78
C LYS A 46 9.70 9.47 3.75
N PHE A 47 10.61 8.50 3.59
CA PHE A 47 10.78 7.39 4.52
C PHE A 47 11.20 7.88 5.91
N MET A 48 12.23 8.73 5.98
CA MET A 48 12.70 9.28 7.26
C MET A 48 11.65 10.15 7.97
N GLU A 49 10.73 10.77 7.21
CA GLU A 49 9.66 11.61 7.75
C GLU A 49 8.52 10.80 8.39
N LEU A 50 8.14 9.67 7.78
CA LEU A 50 6.88 8.99 8.09
C LEU A 50 7.04 7.62 8.74
N CYS A 51 8.17 6.96 8.54
CA CYS A 51 8.34 5.56 8.90
C CYS A 51 9.18 5.42 10.17
N ASP A 52 8.56 5.66 11.32
CA ASP A 52 9.01 5.11 12.60
C ASP A 52 8.29 3.77 12.90
N ALA A 53 8.79 3.03 13.90
CA ALA A 53 8.23 1.74 14.27
C ALA A 53 6.76 1.82 14.73
N VAL A 54 6.33 2.95 15.31
CA VAL A 54 4.96 3.14 15.80
C VAL A 54 3.99 3.33 14.62
N ASN A 55 4.37 4.16 13.65
CA ASN A 55 3.61 4.35 12.42
C ASN A 55 3.56 3.06 11.59
N PHE A 56 4.65 2.29 11.57
CA PHE A 56 4.65 0.99 10.90
C PHE A 56 3.65 0.02 11.55
N GLU A 57 3.62 -0.09 12.87
CA GLU A 57 2.67 -0.99 13.54
C GLU A 57 1.21 -0.53 13.30
N ARG A 58 0.93 0.78 13.39
CA ARG A 58 -0.39 1.34 13.04
C ARG A 58 -0.79 1.04 11.60
N PHE A 59 0.16 1.12 10.67
CA PHE A 59 -0.06 0.74 9.27
C PHE A 59 -0.47 -0.73 9.16
N ARG A 60 0.26 -1.64 9.84
CA ARG A 60 -0.04 -3.08 9.84
C ARG A 60 -1.42 -3.37 10.39
N GLU A 61 -1.75 -2.81 11.56
CA GLU A 61 -3.06 -2.96 12.21
C GLU A 61 -4.19 -2.51 11.28
N TYR A 62 -4.02 -1.35 10.63
CA TYR A 62 -5.03 -0.84 9.69
C TYR A 62 -5.26 -1.80 8.53
N ILE A 63 -4.18 -2.27 7.89
CA ILE A 63 -4.27 -3.21 6.76
C ILE A 63 -4.95 -4.49 7.20
N GLU A 64 -4.63 -5.01 8.38
CA GLU A 64 -5.25 -6.24 8.88
C GLU A 64 -6.77 -6.06 9.09
N ILE A 65 -7.19 -4.96 9.72
CA ILE A 65 -8.60 -4.67 10.01
C ILE A 65 -9.40 -4.45 8.73
N HIS A 66 -8.88 -3.67 7.78
CA HIS A 66 -9.65 -3.19 6.63
C HIS A 66 -9.54 -4.10 5.41
N SER A 67 -8.54 -4.98 5.35
CA SER A 67 -8.42 -5.95 4.25
C SER A 67 -9.21 -7.23 4.47
N HIS A 68 -9.91 -7.39 5.60
CA HIS A 68 -10.62 -8.62 5.93
C HIS A 68 -9.75 -9.88 5.76
N ARG A 69 -8.47 -9.81 6.18
CA ARG A 69 -7.47 -10.89 6.03
C ARG A 69 -7.14 -11.26 4.58
N THR A 70 -7.16 -10.29 3.66
CA THR A 70 -6.75 -10.51 2.27
C THR A 70 -5.42 -9.84 1.92
N LEU A 71 -4.95 -8.91 2.76
CA LEU A 71 -3.66 -8.24 2.63
C LEU A 71 -2.87 -8.40 3.93
N PHE A 72 -1.59 -8.70 3.80
CA PHE A 72 -0.70 -8.98 4.92
C PHE A 72 0.59 -8.20 4.74
N VAL A 73 0.90 -7.32 5.69
CA VAL A 73 2.15 -6.56 5.68
C VAL A 73 3.28 -7.45 6.19
N THR A 74 4.34 -7.58 5.40
CA THR A 74 5.56 -8.31 5.80
C THR A 74 6.34 -7.46 6.80
N ASP A 75 6.82 -8.07 7.89
CA ASP A 75 7.68 -7.47 8.92
C ASP A 75 9.18 -7.63 8.62
N ASP A 76 9.55 -7.53 7.34
CA ASP A 76 10.96 -7.58 6.95
C ASP A 76 11.62 -6.23 7.26
N GLU A 77 12.34 -6.20 8.37
CA GLU A 77 13.06 -5.04 8.87
C GLU A 77 14.04 -4.47 7.83
N ARG A 78 14.65 -5.32 7.00
CA ARG A 78 15.58 -4.85 5.94
C ARG A 78 14.84 -4.16 4.81
N LEU A 79 13.68 -4.66 4.41
CA LEU A 79 12.85 -3.97 3.43
C LEU A 79 12.40 -2.62 3.99
N PHE A 80 11.96 -2.61 5.24
CA PHE A 80 11.54 -1.41 5.94
C PHE A 80 12.66 -0.37 5.95
N GLU A 81 13.86 -0.70 6.43
CA GLU A 81 15.04 0.20 6.46
C GLU A 81 15.39 0.80 5.08
N ASN A 82 14.99 0.16 3.99
CA ASN A 82 15.23 0.62 2.62
C ASN A 82 14.03 1.38 2.02
N GLY A 83 13.05 1.77 2.83
CA GLY A 83 11.86 2.49 2.38
C GLY A 83 10.90 1.62 1.57
N ILE A 84 10.81 0.34 1.89
CA ILE A 84 9.93 -0.62 1.21
C ILE A 84 9.03 -1.28 2.26
N ILE A 85 7.73 -1.09 2.12
CA ILE A 85 6.73 -1.87 2.84
C ILE A 85 6.14 -2.88 1.86
N GLU A 86 6.33 -4.17 2.14
CA GLU A 86 5.80 -5.25 1.32
C GLU A 86 4.44 -5.71 1.85
N ILE A 87 3.47 -5.84 0.96
CA ILE A 87 2.13 -6.35 1.25
C ILE A 87 1.88 -7.60 0.40
N LYS A 88 1.69 -8.75 1.04
CA LYS A 88 1.27 -9.99 0.39
C LYS A 88 -0.24 -10.01 0.22
N VAL A 89 -0.68 -10.48 -0.94
CA VAL A 89 -2.09 -10.55 -1.30
C VAL A 89 -2.54 -12.01 -1.28
N ALA A 90 -3.50 -12.36 -0.43
CA ALA A 90 -4.13 -13.69 -0.43
C ALA A 90 -5.12 -13.82 -1.59
N THR A 91 -4.57 -13.88 -2.81
CA THR A 91 -5.32 -13.90 -4.08
C THR A 91 -6.26 -15.10 -4.23
N LEU A 92 -6.02 -16.18 -3.49
CA LEU A 92 -6.84 -17.39 -3.46
C LEU A 92 -7.90 -17.38 -2.34
N ALA A 93 -7.93 -16.35 -1.49
CA ALA A 93 -8.95 -16.23 -0.47
C ALA A 93 -10.33 -16.03 -1.13
N SER A 94 -11.36 -16.69 -0.59
CA SER A 94 -12.73 -16.64 -1.13
C SER A 94 -13.35 -15.24 -1.12
N ASN A 95 -12.82 -14.35 -0.28
CA ASN A 95 -13.24 -12.97 -0.11
C ASN A 95 -12.33 -11.95 -0.84
N TYR A 96 -11.38 -12.41 -1.66
CA TYR A 96 -10.54 -11.51 -2.44
C TYR A 96 -11.37 -10.67 -3.41
N ARG A 97 -11.12 -9.36 -3.44
CA ARG A 97 -11.70 -8.46 -4.44
C ARG A 97 -10.72 -7.37 -4.86
N ASN A 98 -10.65 -7.08 -6.16
CA ASN A 98 -9.77 -6.02 -6.70
C ASN A 98 -10.12 -4.63 -6.16
N ASP A 99 -11.40 -4.35 -5.92
CA ASP A 99 -11.85 -3.06 -5.37
C ASP A 99 -11.40 -2.86 -3.91
N MET A 100 -11.23 -3.95 -3.16
CA MET A 100 -10.66 -3.88 -1.81
C MET A 100 -9.17 -3.50 -1.86
N VAL A 101 -8.41 -4.10 -2.77
CA VAL A 101 -7.00 -3.74 -3.00
C VAL A 101 -6.90 -2.29 -3.43
N TYR A 102 -7.72 -1.87 -4.40
CA TYR A 102 -7.82 -0.48 -4.82
C TYR A 102 -8.11 0.45 -3.63
N GLY A 103 -9.13 0.15 -2.81
CA GLY A 103 -9.53 1.00 -1.69
C GLY A 103 -8.43 1.13 -0.63
N ILE A 104 -7.67 0.07 -0.40
CA ILE A 104 -6.49 0.10 0.49
C ILE A 104 -5.40 0.99 -0.11
N LEU A 105 -5.05 0.84 -1.40
CA LEU A 105 -4.03 1.69 -2.01
C LEU A 105 -4.45 3.16 -2.05
N ASP A 106 -5.72 3.43 -2.39
CA ASP A 106 -6.31 4.76 -2.36
C ASP A 106 -6.20 5.36 -0.95
N TRP A 107 -6.53 4.61 0.11
CA TRP A 107 -6.37 5.06 1.49
C TRP A 107 -4.91 5.31 1.89
N ILE A 108 -3.99 4.40 1.57
CA ILE A 108 -2.56 4.57 1.86
C ILE A 108 -2.07 5.89 1.26
N SER A 109 -2.50 6.13 0.02
CA SER A 109 -2.07 7.25 -0.81
C SER A 109 -2.73 8.58 -0.44
N SER A 110 -3.99 8.57 0.02
CA SER A 110 -4.80 9.78 0.25
C SER A 110 -5.05 10.11 1.71
N LYS A 111 -4.78 9.20 2.64
CA LYS A 111 -5.06 9.37 4.07
C LYS A 111 -3.95 8.97 5.01
N PHE A 112 -3.07 8.03 4.65
CA PHE A 112 -2.04 7.62 5.61
C PHE A 112 -0.76 8.45 5.49
N PHE A 113 -0.32 8.71 4.26
CA PHE A 113 0.93 9.46 4.02
C PHE A 113 0.73 10.92 3.55
N THR A 114 -0.53 11.34 3.43
CA THR A 114 -0.98 12.70 3.11
C THR A 114 -1.69 13.37 4.28
N ILE A 115 -1.63 12.79 5.49
CA ILE A 115 -1.80 13.60 6.71
C ILE A 115 -0.59 14.53 6.72
N GLU A 116 -0.72 15.64 6.01
CA GLU A 116 -0.07 16.87 6.38
C GLU A 116 -0.29 17.07 7.87
N HIS A 117 0.68 17.71 8.52
CA HIS A 117 0.66 18.11 9.92
C HIS A 117 -0.53 19.03 10.31
N GLU A 118 -1.77 18.58 10.14
CA GLU A 118 -2.99 19.21 10.63
C GLU A 118 -3.34 18.65 12.02
N GLU A 119 -2.42 18.75 12.98
CA GLU A 119 -2.74 18.69 14.42
C GLU A 119 -1.53 19.10 15.29
N THR A 120 -0.89 20.22 14.96
CA THR A 120 -0.08 21.01 15.93
C THR A 120 -0.14 22.50 15.59
N LYS A 121 -1.37 23.00 15.48
CA LYS A 121 -1.70 24.41 15.69
C LYS A 121 -3.06 24.49 16.37
N GLU A 122 -3.11 24.07 17.62
CA GLU A 122 -4.02 24.70 18.57
C GLU A 122 -3.16 25.33 19.66
N GLU A 123 -3.48 26.60 19.90
CA GLU A 123 -2.76 27.60 20.70
C GLU A 123 -2.76 27.30 22.20
#